data_AF-A0A7K1G7C5-F1
#
_entry.id   AF-A0A7K1G7C5-F1
#
_cell.length_a   1.000
_cell.length_b   1.000
_cell.length_c   1.000
_cell.angle_alpha   90.00
_cell.angle_beta   90.00
_cell.angle_gamma   90.00
#
_symmetry.space_group_name_H-M   'P 1'
#
loop_
_entity.id
_entity.type
_entity.pdbx_description
1 polymer ?
#
loop_
_entity_poly.entity_id
_entity_poly.type
_entity_poly.pdbx_seq_one_letter_code
_entity_poly.pdbx_strand_id
1 'polypeptide(L)'
;MNIFRNILPGELAFDASSYSTVGFYMHNTLDVEVVLLTESNTDWQNRLRLKIPANSSPTDVNIYFDDFVNTLGQKYNNEKIKGLVFSVQGNYQSFQPFEISVSNVVFKTVNTLNAPIFEKVLVKKMYSYPNPCTAVTPLVLPKVMESANVKIVDMNGRIIKDKT
;
A
#
# COMPACT_ATOMS: atom_id res chain seq x y z
N MET A 1 25.84 5.18 10.08
CA MET A 1 24.71 6.07 10.45
C MET A 1 23.42 5.26 10.35
N ASN A 2 22.48 5.41 11.29
CA ASN A 2 21.21 4.67 11.28
C ASN A 2 20.02 5.63 11.28
N ILE A 3 19.02 5.35 10.43
CA ILE A 3 17.73 6.04 10.39
C ILE A 3 16.66 5.04 10.82
N PHE A 4 15.87 5.42 11.82
CA PHE A 4 14.83 4.57 12.39
C PHE A 4 13.45 5.04 11.94
N ARG A 5 12.62 4.09 11.51
CA ARG A 5 11.20 4.34 11.22
C ARG A 5 10.36 3.30 11.96
N ASN A 6 9.83 3.69 13.11
CA ASN A 6 8.81 2.89 13.79
C ASN A 6 7.50 2.93 13.01
N ILE A 7 6.81 1.80 12.97
CA ILE A 7 5.51 1.69 12.28
C ILE A 7 4.41 2.31 13.13
N LEU A 8 4.41 1.99 14.43
CA LEU A 8 3.49 2.51 15.42
C LEU A 8 4.24 3.35 16.46
N PRO A 9 3.57 4.29 17.15
CA PRO A 9 4.18 5.07 18.20
C PRO A 9 4.62 4.18 19.39
N GLY A 10 5.70 4.57 20.05
CA GLY A 10 6.26 3.83 21.19
C GLY A 10 6.91 2.50 20.79
N GLU A 11 6.71 1.47 21.60
CA GLU A 11 7.22 0.10 21.39
C GLU A 11 6.16 -0.88 20.83
N LEU A 12 5.08 -0.33 20.27
CA LEU A 12 4.00 -1.15 19.72
C LEU A 12 4.45 -1.89 18.46
N ALA A 13 3.96 -3.13 18.31
CA ALA A 13 4.21 -3.95 17.15
C ALA A 13 2.97 -3.99 16.23
N PHE A 14 3.18 -3.80 14.94
CA PHE A 14 2.15 -3.81 13.91
C PHE A 14 1.97 -5.21 13.32
N ASP A 15 0.72 -5.65 13.19
CA ASP A 15 0.39 -6.89 12.51
C ASP A 15 0.38 -6.68 10.99
N ALA A 16 1.42 -7.18 10.32
CA ALA A 16 1.60 -7.07 8.89
C ALA A 16 1.12 -8.30 8.11
N SER A 17 0.38 -9.22 8.72
CA SER A 17 -0.09 -10.47 8.10
C SER A 17 -0.90 -10.29 6.81
N SER A 18 -1.51 -9.12 6.62
CA SER A 18 -2.27 -8.75 5.40
C SER A 18 -1.41 -8.16 4.27
N TYR A 19 -0.10 -8.04 4.46
CA TYR A 19 0.84 -7.45 3.51
C TYR A 19 1.95 -8.44 3.18
N SER A 20 2.55 -8.32 1.98
CA SER A 20 3.65 -9.18 1.54
C SER A 20 4.93 -8.41 1.23
N THR A 21 4.85 -7.09 1.12
CA THR A 21 5.99 -6.23 0.81
C THR A 21 5.99 -4.94 1.60
N VAL A 22 7.18 -4.36 1.72
CA VAL A 22 7.41 -2.98 2.13
C VAL A 22 7.99 -2.19 0.96
N GLY A 23 7.36 -1.06 0.65
CA GLY A 23 7.80 -0.13 -0.38
C GLY A 23 8.22 1.22 0.20
N PHE A 24 9.18 1.88 -0.46
CA PHE A 24 9.62 3.24 -0.14
C PHE A 24 10.42 3.84 -1.30
N TYR A 25 10.47 5.17 -1.38
CA TYR A 25 11.41 5.86 -2.26
C TYR A 25 12.73 6.07 -1.53
N MET A 26 13.84 5.73 -2.18
CA MET A 26 15.18 5.88 -1.63
C MET A 26 16.13 6.54 -2.63
N HIS A 27 16.94 7.47 -2.14
CA HIS A 27 18.20 7.86 -2.77
C HIS A 27 19.34 7.60 -1.80
N ASN A 28 20.44 6.99 -2.26
CA ASN A 28 21.59 6.68 -1.44
C ASN A 28 22.89 6.66 -2.26
N THR A 29 23.91 7.39 -1.82
CA THR A 29 25.22 7.44 -2.49
C THR A 29 26.18 6.34 -2.04
N LEU A 30 25.86 5.64 -0.95
CA LEU A 30 26.56 4.46 -0.44
C LEU A 30 25.55 3.33 -0.22
N ASP A 31 26.05 2.10 -0.10
CA ASP A 31 25.20 0.95 0.19
C ASP A 31 24.47 1.11 1.53
N VAL A 32 23.20 0.69 1.56
CA VAL A 32 22.34 0.76 2.74
C VAL A 32 21.88 -0.63 3.11
N GLU A 33 22.06 -1.02 4.36
CA GLU A 33 21.37 -2.19 4.93
C GLU A 33 20.00 -1.75 5.45
N VAL A 34 18.94 -2.42 4.98
CA VAL A 34 17.60 -2.32 5.55
C VAL A 34 17.40 -3.46 6.51
N VAL A 35 17.09 -3.14 7.75
CA VAL A 35 16.83 -4.10 8.83
C VAL A 35 15.35 -4.08 9.17
N LEU A 36 14.74 -5.26 9.22
CA LEU A 36 13.36 -5.44 9.68
C LEU A 36 13.35 -5.76 11.18
N LEU A 37 12.78 -4.87 11.98
CA LEU A 37 12.62 -5.06 13.42
C LEU A 37 11.29 -5.75 13.70
N THR A 38 11.32 -6.97 14.23
CA THR A 38 10.12 -7.70 14.67
C THR A 38 9.98 -7.66 16.18
N GLU A 39 8.84 -8.13 16.68
CA GLU A 39 8.54 -8.18 18.11
C GLU A 39 9.58 -8.97 18.92
N SER A 40 10.05 -10.11 18.39
CA SER A 40 11.00 -11.01 19.05
C SER A 40 12.47 -10.67 18.81
N ASN A 41 12.78 -9.81 17.83
CA ASN A 41 14.16 -9.58 17.39
C ASN A 41 14.91 -8.61 18.32
N THR A 42 15.37 -9.13 19.45
CA THR A 42 16.20 -8.39 20.42
C THR A 42 17.70 -8.58 20.17
N ASP A 43 18.10 -9.60 19.38
CA ASP A 43 19.50 -9.86 19.05
C ASP A 43 19.92 -9.16 17.75
N TRP A 44 20.63 -8.04 17.91
CA TRP A 44 21.14 -7.26 16.79
C TRP A 44 22.07 -8.05 15.85
N GLN A 45 22.77 -9.07 16.36
CA GLN A 45 23.72 -9.84 15.58
C GLN A 45 23.03 -10.74 14.55
N ASN A 46 21.84 -11.24 14.90
CA ASN A 46 21.02 -12.14 14.08
C ASN A 46 19.77 -11.45 13.49
N ARG A 47 19.89 -10.16 13.18
CA ARG A 47 18.81 -9.35 12.61
C ARG A 47 18.49 -9.74 11.16
N LEU A 48 17.21 -9.68 10.83
CA LEU A 48 16.68 -9.82 9.47
C LEU A 48 17.08 -8.57 8.65
N ARG A 49 17.89 -8.75 7.60
CA ARG A 49 18.41 -7.63 6.82
C ARG A 49 18.54 -7.93 5.33
N LEU A 50 18.55 -6.86 4.55
CA LEU A 50 18.82 -6.88 3.11
C LEU A 50 19.68 -5.68 2.73
N LYS A 51 20.51 -5.82 1.70
CA LYS A 51 21.40 -4.77 1.20
C LYS A 51 20.82 -4.11 -0.05
N ILE A 52 20.76 -2.79 -0.05
CA ILE A 52 20.42 -1.95 -1.19
C ILE A 52 21.71 -1.27 -1.67
N PRO A 53 22.12 -1.45 -2.94
CA PRO A 53 23.31 -0.79 -3.48
C PRO A 53 23.09 0.71 -3.63
N ALA A 54 24.18 1.47 -3.74
CA ALA A 54 24.13 2.89 -4.10
C ALA A 54 23.33 3.13 -5.40
N ASN A 55 22.58 4.22 -5.47
CA ASN A 55 21.83 4.64 -6.66
C ASN A 55 22.15 6.08 -7.06
N SER A 56 22.06 6.36 -8.36
CA SER A 56 22.34 7.69 -8.91
C SER A 56 21.13 8.63 -8.90
N SER A 57 19.92 8.11 -8.71
CA SER A 57 18.67 8.86 -8.64
C SER A 57 17.69 8.21 -7.66
N PRO A 58 16.66 8.94 -7.18
CA PRO A 58 15.64 8.36 -6.33
C PRO A 58 14.92 7.19 -7.01
N THR A 59 14.90 6.03 -6.35
CA THR A 59 14.27 4.79 -6.86
C THR A 59 13.12 4.36 -5.97
N ASP A 60 12.02 3.88 -6.56
CA ASP A 60 10.98 3.14 -5.86
C ASP A 60 11.51 1.73 -5.57
N VAL A 61 11.68 1.42 -4.29
CA VAL A 61 12.16 0.13 -3.82
C VAL A 61 10.97 -0.61 -3.23
N ASN A 62 10.78 -1.86 -3.64
CA ASN A 62 9.74 -2.74 -3.10
C ASN A 62 10.37 -4.09 -2.72
N ILE A 63 10.36 -4.42 -1.43
CA ILE A 63 11.05 -5.59 -0.87
C ILE A 63 10.01 -6.55 -0.32
N TYR A 64 10.09 -7.83 -0.67
CA TYR A 64 9.25 -8.86 -0.06
C TYR A 64 9.72 -9.13 1.35
N PHE A 65 8.79 -9.37 2.27
CA PHE A 65 9.17 -9.74 3.62
C PHE A 65 10.02 -11.03 3.66
N ASP A 66 9.78 -11.94 2.71
CA ASP A 66 10.53 -13.19 2.54
C ASP A 66 11.97 -13.01 2.03
N ASP A 67 12.34 -11.82 1.55
CA ASP A 67 13.70 -11.49 1.12
C ASP A 67 14.58 -11.05 2.29
N PHE A 68 13.97 -10.71 3.42
CA PHE A 68 14.72 -10.45 4.64
C PHE A 68 15.22 -11.77 5.22
N VAL A 69 16.54 -11.87 5.33
CA VAL A 69 17.24 -13.03 5.87
C VAL A 69 18.19 -12.59 6.98
N ASN A 70 18.35 -13.44 7.99
CA ASN A 70 19.37 -13.23 9.01
C ASN A 70 20.69 -13.92 8.62
N THR A 71 21.70 -13.82 9.50
CA THR A 71 23.02 -14.43 9.27
C THR A 71 22.99 -15.96 9.21
N LEU A 72 21.93 -16.58 9.75
CA LEU A 72 21.71 -18.03 9.72
C LEU A 72 20.88 -18.47 8.50
N GLY A 73 20.48 -17.54 7.63
CA GLY A 73 19.63 -17.82 6.46
C GLY A 73 18.14 -18.01 6.80
N GLN A 74 17.72 -17.74 8.03
CA GLN A 74 16.32 -17.79 8.41
C GLN A 74 15.60 -16.56 7.88
N LYS A 75 14.41 -16.78 7.32
CA LYS A 75 13.55 -15.76 6.77
C LYS A 75 12.64 -15.15 7.83
N TYR A 76 12.01 -14.03 7.48
CA TYR A 76 10.89 -13.50 8.23
C TYR A 76 9.80 -14.56 8.42
N ASN A 77 9.24 -14.62 9.63
CA ASN A 77 8.32 -15.67 10.10
C ASN A 77 6.92 -15.12 10.42
N ASN A 78 6.51 -14.03 9.77
CA ASN A 78 5.21 -13.36 9.96
C ASN A 78 4.97 -12.78 11.38
N GLU A 79 6.04 -12.56 12.16
CA GLU A 79 5.94 -11.86 13.44
C GLU A 79 5.53 -10.39 13.28
N LYS A 80 4.92 -9.81 14.31
CA LYS A 80 4.58 -8.39 14.29
C LYS A 80 5.83 -7.53 14.09
N ILE A 81 5.69 -6.47 13.29
CA ILE A 81 6.78 -5.58 12.89
C ILE A 81 6.76 -4.33 13.78
N LYS A 82 7.88 -4.00 14.42
CA LYS A 82 8.06 -2.77 15.19
C LYS A 82 8.51 -1.60 14.32
N GLY A 83 9.39 -1.87 13.35
CA GLY A 83 9.98 -0.81 12.55
C GLY A 83 10.98 -1.28 11.51
N LEU A 84 11.56 -0.30 10.82
CA LEU A 84 12.65 -0.48 9.88
C LEU A 84 13.85 0.37 10.32
N VAL A 85 15.04 -0.15 10.10
CA VAL A 85 16.29 0.62 10.26
C VAL A 85 17.02 0.65 8.93
N PHE A 86 17.36 1.85 8.49
CA PHE A 86 18.21 2.07 7.31
C PHE A 86 19.62 2.41 7.80
N SER A 87 20.58 1.53 7.55
CA SER A 87 21.95 1.67 8.02
C SER A 87 22.90 1.86 6.86
N VAL A 88 23.46 3.07 6.74
CA VAL A 88 24.47 3.40 5.74
C VAL A 88 25.77 2.69 6.08
N GLN A 89 26.27 1.89 5.13
CA GLN A 89 27.52 1.14 5.27
C GLN A 89 28.70 1.98 4.80
N GLY A 90 29.65 2.22 5.71
CA GLY A 90 30.93 2.85 5.38
C GLY A 90 32.04 1.82 5.17
N ASN A 91 33.24 2.30 4.83
CA ASN A 91 34.44 1.47 4.66
C ASN A 91 35.20 1.16 5.97
N TYR A 92 34.76 1.70 7.12
CA TYR A 92 35.38 1.55 8.45
C TYR A 92 36.85 1.98 8.56
N GLN A 93 37.39 2.68 7.56
CA GLN A 93 38.78 3.14 7.52
C GLN A 93 38.88 4.66 7.53
N SER A 94 37.97 5.32 6.81
CA SER A 94 37.96 6.77 6.63
C SER A 94 36.53 7.30 6.57
N PHE A 95 36.37 8.58 6.88
CA PHE A 95 35.09 9.25 6.64
C PHE A 95 34.82 9.30 5.14
N GLN A 96 33.60 8.90 4.75
CA GLN A 96 33.10 9.01 3.39
C GLN A 96 31.87 9.91 3.41
N PRO A 97 31.81 10.98 2.61
CA PRO A 97 30.60 11.76 2.47
C PRO A 97 29.51 10.88 1.88
N PHE A 98 28.31 10.97 2.44
CA PHE A 98 27.17 10.19 2.01
C PHE A 98 25.91 11.05 2.00
N GLU A 99 25.01 10.72 1.09
CA GLU A 99 23.66 11.25 1.05
C GLU A 99 22.69 10.08 1.12
N ILE A 100 21.64 10.23 1.92
CA ILE A 100 20.56 9.27 2.04
C ILE A 100 19.25 10.02 2.21
N SER A 101 18.25 9.67 1.42
CA SER A 101 16.87 10.09 1.63
C SER A 101 15.96 8.87 1.54
N VAL A 102 14.99 8.80 2.45
CA VAL A 102 13.97 7.76 2.46
C VAL A 102 12.63 8.45 2.66
N SER A 103 11.65 8.14 1.81
CA SER A 103 10.31 8.71 1.91
C SER A 103 9.23 7.70 1.55
N ASN A 104 8.00 7.97 2.01
CA ASN A 104 6.79 7.20 1.73
C ASN A 104 6.93 5.69 2.00
N VAL A 105 7.42 5.34 3.20
CA VAL A 105 7.38 3.94 3.67
C VAL A 105 5.93 3.48 3.75
N VAL A 106 5.60 2.43 3.02
CA VAL A 106 4.24 1.86 2.92
C VAL A 106 4.30 0.35 2.83
N PHE A 107 3.36 -0.33 3.49
CA PHE A 107 3.18 -1.77 3.33
C PHE A 107 2.19 -2.06 2.20
N LYS A 108 2.56 -2.98 1.32
CA LYS A 108 1.80 -3.31 0.10
C LYS A 108 1.54 -4.81 0.05
N THR A 109 0.40 -5.18 -0.51
CA THR A 109 0.13 -6.52 -0.99
C THR A 109 0.58 -6.62 -2.44
N VAL A 110 1.47 -7.56 -2.74
CA VAL A 110 1.80 -7.85 -4.14
C VAL A 110 0.69 -8.68 -4.73
N ASN A 111 -0.15 -8.04 -5.54
CA ASN A 111 -0.84 -8.77 -6.59
C ASN A 111 0.25 -9.16 -7.60
N THR A 112 0.66 -10.43 -7.61
CA THR A 112 1.46 -11.02 -8.69
C THR A 112 0.89 -10.52 -10.02
N LEU A 113 1.67 -9.85 -10.87
CA LEU A 113 1.33 -9.30 -12.20
C LEU A 113 -0.05 -9.75 -12.77
N ASN A 114 -1.11 -9.25 -12.16
CA ASN A 114 -2.32 -8.90 -12.83
C ASN A 114 -2.20 -7.39 -12.89
N ALA A 115 -2.38 -6.82 -14.08
CA ALA A 115 -2.64 -5.40 -14.20
C ALA A 115 -3.55 -5.00 -13.03
N PRO A 116 -3.27 -3.92 -12.28
CA PRO A 116 -4.22 -3.45 -11.29
C PRO A 116 -5.48 -3.14 -12.09
N ILE A 117 -6.42 -4.09 -12.10
CA ILE A 117 -7.81 -3.77 -12.25
C ILE A 117 -8.04 -3.00 -10.96
N PHE A 118 -7.77 -1.70 -11.00
CA PHE A 118 -8.69 -0.79 -10.38
C PHE A 118 -10.02 -1.18 -11.01
N GLU A 119 -10.72 -2.12 -10.37
CA GLU A 119 -12.13 -1.91 -10.21
C GLU A 119 -12.18 -0.59 -9.43
N LYS A 120 -12.14 0.51 -10.20
CA LYS A 120 -13.19 1.48 -10.03
C LYS A 120 -14.42 0.61 -9.98
N VAL A 121 -14.84 0.26 -8.77
CA VAL A 121 -16.23 0.02 -8.49
C VAL A 121 -16.86 1.38 -8.78
N LEU A 122 -16.99 1.68 -10.08
CA LEU A 122 -18.03 2.50 -10.62
C LEU A 122 -19.25 1.74 -10.17
N VAL A 123 -19.70 2.03 -8.96
CA VAL A 123 -21.10 1.89 -8.61
C VAL A 123 -21.77 2.78 -9.65
N LYS A 124 -22.10 2.19 -10.82
CA LYS A 124 -22.94 2.85 -11.80
C LYS A 124 -24.18 3.17 -11.01
N LYS A 125 -24.41 4.45 -10.73
CA LYS A 125 -25.62 4.89 -10.05
C LYS A 125 -26.70 4.98 -11.12
N MET A 126 -27.93 4.71 -10.73
CA MET A 126 -29.07 5.02 -11.58
C MET A 126 -29.20 6.54 -11.67
N TYR A 127 -29.37 7.08 -12.87
CA TYR A 127 -29.60 8.52 -13.06
C TYR A 127 -30.49 8.77 -14.28
N SER A 128 -31.08 9.95 -14.37
CA SER A 128 -31.84 10.41 -15.51
C SER A 128 -31.18 11.64 -16.13
N TYR A 129 -31.28 11.78 -17.45
CA TYR A 129 -30.80 12.98 -18.15
C TYR A 129 -31.69 13.28 -19.37
N PRO A 130 -32.10 14.54 -19.60
CA PRO A 130 -31.84 15.70 -18.75
C PRO A 130 -32.64 15.64 -17.45
N ASN A 131 -32.04 16.10 -16.35
CA ASN A 131 -32.72 16.35 -15.08
C ASN A 131 -32.30 17.74 -14.58
N PRO A 132 -33.19 18.74 -14.52
CA PRO A 132 -34.65 18.68 -14.72
C PRO A 132 -35.11 18.37 -16.16
N CYS A 133 -36.29 17.75 -16.30
CA CYS A 133 -36.90 17.37 -17.58
C CYS A 133 -38.28 18.04 -17.76
N THR A 134 -38.63 18.41 -19.00
CA THR A 134 -39.93 19.01 -19.34
C THR A 134 -40.87 18.09 -20.14
N ALA A 135 -40.35 17.06 -20.82
CA ALA A 135 -41.17 16.16 -21.66
C ALA A 135 -40.76 14.68 -21.56
N VAL A 136 -39.49 14.35 -21.87
CA VAL A 136 -38.97 12.98 -21.88
C VAL A 136 -37.56 12.94 -21.30
N THR A 137 -37.29 12.04 -20.37
CA THR A 137 -35.94 11.75 -19.87
C THR A 137 -35.66 10.26 -19.94
N PRO A 138 -34.57 9.80 -20.57
CA PRO A 138 -34.04 8.46 -20.36
C PRO A 138 -33.58 8.25 -18.91
N LEU A 139 -33.67 6.99 -18.47
CA LEU A 139 -33.29 6.48 -17.15
C LEU A 139 -32.15 5.47 -17.39
N VAL A 140 -30.96 5.79 -16.92
CA VAL A 140 -29.77 4.92 -17.05
C VAL A 140 -29.76 3.94 -15.90
N LEU A 141 -29.85 2.65 -16.23
CA LEU A 141 -29.83 1.57 -15.25
C LEU A 141 -28.38 1.14 -14.97
N PRO A 142 -28.07 0.78 -13.71
CA PRO A 142 -26.72 0.48 -13.28
C PRO A 142 -26.22 -0.90 -13.77
N LYS A 143 -27.14 -1.79 -14.11
CA LYS A 143 -26.91 -3.15 -14.61
C LYS A 143 -27.99 -3.53 -15.63
N VAL A 144 -27.69 -4.49 -16.50
CA VAL A 144 -28.70 -5.11 -17.36
C VAL A 144 -29.68 -5.90 -16.49
N MET A 145 -30.98 -5.75 -16.75
CA MET A 145 -32.04 -6.43 -16.01
C MET A 145 -33.14 -6.88 -16.96
N GLU A 146 -33.80 -7.99 -16.62
CA GLU A 146 -34.85 -8.61 -17.45
C GLU A 146 -36.19 -7.85 -17.36
N SER A 147 -36.46 -7.21 -16.22
CA SER A 147 -37.68 -6.42 -15.99
C SER A 147 -37.38 -5.28 -15.02
N ALA A 148 -38.16 -4.20 -15.08
CA ALA A 148 -38.02 -3.04 -14.21
C ALA A 148 -39.38 -2.39 -13.94
N ASN A 149 -39.73 -2.20 -12.67
CA ASN A 149 -40.92 -1.43 -12.29
C ASN A 149 -40.55 0.04 -12.06
N VAL A 150 -41.26 0.94 -12.73
CA VAL A 150 -41.04 2.39 -12.69
C VAL A 150 -42.29 3.07 -12.13
N LYS A 151 -42.10 3.80 -11.03
CA LYS A 151 -43.16 4.60 -10.39
C LYS A 151 -42.80 6.07 -10.40
N ILE A 152 -43.80 6.90 -10.73
CA ILE A 152 -43.72 8.35 -10.62
C ILE A 152 -44.56 8.76 -9.42
N VAL A 153 -43.95 9.47 -8.47
CA VAL A 153 -44.60 9.96 -7.26
C VAL A 153 -44.57 11.48 -7.20
N ASP A 154 -45.62 12.08 -6.65
CA ASP A 154 -45.65 13.51 -6.36
C ASP A 154 -44.93 13.85 -5.03
N MET A 155 -44.82 15.14 -4.71
CA MET A 155 -44.21 15.60 -3.46
C MET A 155 -44.97 15.15 -2.20
N ASN A 156 -46.22 14.73 -2.34
CA ASN A 156 -47.04 14.21 -1.24
C ASN A 156 -46.98 12.67 -1.15
N GLY A 157 -46.13 12.02 -1.96
CA GLY A 157 -45.96 10.57 -2.00
C GLY A 157 -47.06 9.81 -2.73
N ARG A 158 -47.96 10.48 -3.45
CA ARG A 158 -49.01 9.82 -4.25
C ARG A 158 -48.43 9.30 -5.55
N ILE A 159 -48.79 8.07 -5.92
CA ILE A 159 -48.35 7.44 -7.17
C ILE A 159 -49.17 8.03 -8.33
N ILE A 160 -48.51 8.75 -9.23
CA ILE A 160 -49.10 9.35 -10.43
C ILE A 160 -49.10 8.36 -11.60
N LYS A 161 -48.07 7.49 -11.67
CA LYS A 161 -47.94 6.49 -12.74
C LYS A 161 -47.14 5.30 -12.25
N ASP A 162 -47.58 4.10 -12.63
CA ASP A 162 -46.92 2.82 -12.33
C ASP A 162 -46.82 2.03 -13.64
N LYS A 163 -45.62 1.56 -13.98
CA LYS A 163 -45.38 0.74 -15.16
C LYS A 163 -44.42 -0.38 -14.79
N THR A 164 -44.84 -1.62 -15.02
CA THR A 164 -44.05 -2.85 -14.83
C THR A 164 -43.47 -3.32 -16.15
#